data_AF-A0A803MPU9-F1
#
_entry.id   AF-A0A803MPU9-F1
#
_cell.length_a   1.000
_cell.length_b   1.000
_cell.length_c   1.000
_cell.angle_alpha   90.00
_cell.angle_beta   90.00
_cell.angle_gamma   90.00
#
_symmetry.space_group_name_H-M   'P 1'
#
loop_
_entity.id
_entity.type
_entity.pdbx_description
1 polymer ?
#
loop_
_entity_poly.entity_id
_entity_poly.type
_entity_poly.pdbx_seq_one_letter_code
_entity_poly.pdbx_strand_id
1 'polypeptide(L)'
;MASLKSLIISYITLLSLFHFEFSNAVKGGYWSPDDGLEASDIDSTLFTHLFCAFAKLNLQTYQLTIPPGCQTFPRTIRQKNSGVMALLSIGGGSAKSSDYNNMASQPSSRKAFIDSSISLATSNG
;
A
#
# COMPACT_ATOMS: atom_id res chain seq x y z
N MET A 1 -26.69 38.80 22.60
CA MET A 1 -27.02 38.31 21.25
C MET A 1 -25.79 38.49 20.37
N ALA A 2 -25.25 37.42 19.81
CA ALA A 2 -24.15 37.53 18.86
C ALA A 2 -24.67 38.17 17.56
N SER A 3 -23.91 39.10 16.99
CA SER A 3 -24.21 39.67 15.67
C SER A 3 -24.14 38.58 14.60
N LEU A 4 -25.03 38.64 13.60
CA LEU A 4 -25.02 37.73 12.44
C LEU A 4 -23.63 37.66 11.77
N LYS A 5 -22.90 38.77 11.74
CA LYS A 5 -21.52 38.81 11.23
C LYS A 5 -20.55 37.95 12.07
N SER A 6 -20.72 37.96 13.39
CA SER A 6 -19.89 37.16 14.29
C SER A 6 -20.19 35.67 14.16
N LEU A 7 -21.44 35.30 13.90
CA LEU A 7 -21.84 33.91 13.65
C LEU A 7 -21.28 33.41 12.31
N ILE A 8 -21.31 34.23 11.25
CA ILE A 8 -20.75 33.89 9.94
C ILE A 8 -19.22 33.71 10.03
N ILE A 9 -18.52 34.62 10.70
CA ILE A 9 -17.06 34.51 10.88
C ILE A 9 -16.71 33.25 11.66
N SER A 10 -17.43 32.95 12.76
CA SER A 10 -17.20 31.74 13.55
C SER A 10 -17.50 30.46 12.77
N TYR A 11 -18.46 30.49 11.84
CA TYR A 11 -18.78 29.35 10.99
C TYR A 11 -17.73 29.15 9.89
N ILE A 12 -17.21 30.23 9.28
CA ILE A 12 -16.13 30.17 8.29
C ILE A 12 -14.84 29.69 8.95
N THR A 13 -14.49 30.18 10.15
CA THR A 13 -13.31 29.67 10.87
C THR A 13 -13.45 28.21 11.25
N LEU A 14 -14.64 27.79 11.72
CA LEU A 14 -14.94 26.38 11.99
C LEU A 14 -14.83 25.51 10.72
N LEU A 15 -15.36 25.97 9.58
CA LEU A 15 -15.21 25.28 8.29
C LEU A 15 -13.75 25.22 7.82
N SER A 16 -12.96 26.27 8.02
CA SER A 16 -11.53 26.26 7.69
C SER A 16 -10.73 25.30 8.59
N LEU A 17 -11.15 25.10 9.84
CA LEU A 17 -10.59 24.06 10.72
C LEU A 17 -10.98 22.64 10.28
N PHE A 18 -12.08 22.49 9.53
CA PHE A 18 -12.48 21.23 8.88
C PHE A 18 -11.84 21.01 7.50
N HIS A 19 -11.06 21.97 6.96
CA HIS A 19 -10.17 21.69 5.84
C HIS A 19 -8.95 20.94 6.37
N PHE A 20 -9.15 19.66 6.66
CA PHE A 20 -8.03 18.72 6.64
C PHE A 20 -7.41 18.84 5.25
N GLU A 21 -6.18 19.33 5.20
CA GLU A 21 -5.32 19.27 4.01
C GLU A 21 -5.21 17.80 3.60
N PHE A 22 -6.13 17.35 2.74
CA PHE A 22 -5.92 16.16 1.93
C PHE A 22 -4.84 16.52 0.91
N SER A 23 -3.60 16.53 1.38
CA SER A 23 -2.46 16.55 0.50
C SER A 23 -2.53 15.28 -0.36
N ASN A 24 -2.56 15.44 -1.67
CA ASN A 24 -2.40 14.32 -2.62
C ASN A 24 -0.98 13.73 -2.58
N ALA A 25 -0.13 14.16 -1.63
CA ALA A 25 1.21 13.64 -1.48
C ALA A 25 1.20 12.18 -0.96
N VAL A 26 2.12 11.39 -1.51
CA VAL A 26 2.39 10.04 -1.04
C VAL A 26 3.33 10.13 0.16
N LYS A 27 2.83 9.79 1.35
CA LYS A 27 3.64 9.48 2.53
C LYS A 27 3.81 7.96 2.57
N GLY A 28 4.86 7.48 1.91
CA GLY A 28 5.12 6.06 1.69
C GLY A 28 6.02 5.43 2.76
N GLY A 29 5.76 4.18 3.13
CA GLY A 29 6.63 3.38 3.99
C GLY A 29 6.70 1.92 3.56
N TYR A 30 7.90 1.35 3.48
CA TYR A 30 8.10 -0.07 3.23
C TYR A 30 8.12 -0.87 4.53
N TRP A 31 7.58 -2.08 4.48
CA TRP A 31 7.61 -3.04 5.57
C TRP A 31 7.84 -4.45 5.01
N SER A 32 8.74 -5.20 5.64
CA SER A 32 8.89 -6.64 5.42
C SER A 32 8.57 -7.41 6.70
N PRO A 33 7.89 -8.57 6.62
CA PRO A 33 7.69 -9.48 7.74
C PRO A 33 9.01 -9.88 8.45
N ASP A 34 10.12 -9.86 7.72
CA ASP A 34 11.43 -10.28 8.22
C ASP A 34 12.17 -9.17 8.99
N ASP A 35 11.64 -7.93 9.02
CA ASP A 35 12.31 -6.77 9.63
C ASP A 35 12.24 -6.74 11.17
N GLY A 36 11.53 -7.70 11.78
CA GLY A 36 11.39 -7.80 13.24
C GLY A 36 10.39 -6.82 13.88
N LEU A 37 9.62 -6.10 13.06
CA LEU A 37 8.49 -5.28 13.49
C LEU A 37 7.19 -5.96 13.07
N GLU A 38 6.29 -6.23 14.01
CA GLU A 38 4.96 -6.77 13.69
C GLU A 38 4.14 -5.74 12.91
N ALA A 39 3.35 -6.19 11.93
CA ALA A 39 2.51 -5.30 11.13
C ALA A 39 1.50 -4.51 11.98
N SER A 40 1.05 -5.07 13.11
CA SER A 40 0.15 -4.42 14.06
C SER A 40 0.79 -3.24 14.80
N ASP A 41 2.12 -3.21 14.87
CA ASP A 41 2.85 -2.20 15.62
C ASP A 41 3.15 -0.96 14.79
N ILE A 42 3.03 -1.05 13.47
CA ILE A 42 3.14 0.10 12.55
C ILE A 42 2.11 1.18 12.93
N ASP A 43 2.56 2.41 13.10
CA ASP A 43 1.66 3.57 13.19
C ASP A 43 1.26 4.03 11.78
N SER A 44 0.19 3.44 11.25
CA SER A 44 -0.29 3.74 9.90
C SER A 44 -0.93 5.13 9.77
N THR A 45 -1.11 5.88 10.85
CA THR A 45 -1.62 7.27 10.80
C THR A 45 -0.59 8.23 10.20
N LEU A 46 0.69 7.85 10.21
CA LEU A 46 1.79 8.63 9.64
C LEU A 46 1.91 8.51 8.11
N PHE A 47 1.22 7.53 7.52
CA PHE A 47 1.37 7.15 6.11
C PHE A 47 0.07 7.31 5.34
N THR A 48 0.19 7.58 4.04
CA THR A 48 -0.93 7.44 3.10
C THR A 48 -0.84 6.13 2.33
N HIS A 49 0.37 5.61 2.12
CA HIS A 49 0.62 4.35 1.42
C HIS A 49 1.64 3.52 2.18
N LEU A 50 1.35 2.24 2.37
CA LEU A 50 2.28 1.27 2.96
C LEU A 50 2.50 0.10 2.01
N PHE A 51 3.77 -0.28 1.87
CA PHE A 51 4.25 -1.25 0.89
C PHE A 51 4.72 -2.52 1.60
N CYS A 52 4.03 -3.63 1.40
CA CYS A 52 4.43 -4.93 1.90
C CYS A 52 5.43 -5.59 0.94
N ALA A 53 6.60 -5.95 1.44
CA ALA A 53 7.75 -6.34 0.63
C ALA A 53 8.28 -7.74 1.01
N PHE A 54 8.64 -8.64 0.09
CA PHE A 54 8.42 -8.61 -1.36
C PHE A 54 7.75 -9.90 -1.85
N ALA A 55 6.78 -9.75 -2.77
CA ALA A 55 6.31 -10.84 -3.61
C ALA A 55 7.43 -11.37 -4.52
N LYS A 56 7.47 -12.69 -4.69
CA LYS A 56 8.54 -13.38 -5.41
C LYS A 56 8.01 -13.98 -6.71
N LEU A 57 8.80 -13.88 -7.76
CA LEU A 57 8.55 -14.51 -9.05
C LEU A 57 8.88 -16.02 -8.98
N ASN A 58 7.93 -16.86 -9.34
CA ASN A 58 8.19 -18.27 -9.60
C ASN A 58 8.79 -18.42 -11.01
N LEU A 59 9.99 -19.00 -11.12
CA LEU A 59 10.74 -19.04 -12.39
C LEU A 59 10.23 -20.11 -13.37
N GLN A 60 9.41 -21.05 -12.89
CA GLN A 60 8.84 -22.11 -13.72
C GLN A 60 7.50 -21.67 -14.32
N THR A 61 6.69 -20.95 -13.56
CA THR A 61 5.33 -20.53 -13.98
C THR A 61 5.24 -19.07 -14.39
N TYR A 62 6.25 -18.26 -14.05
CA TYR A 62 6.24 -16.80 -14.15
C TYR A 62 5.11 -16.11 -13.38
N GLN A 63 4.51 -16.80 -12.41
CA GLN A 63 3.51 -16.24 -11.51
C GLN A 63 4.16 -15.69 -10.25
N LEU A 64 3.51 -14.70 -9.63
CA LEU A 64 3.91 -14.17 -8.34
C LEU A 64 3.42 -15.04 -7.19
N THR A 65 4.17 -14.98 -6.09
CA THR A 65 3.83 -15.56 -4.81
C THR A 65 3.90 -14.49 -3.73
N ILE A 66 2.92 -14.48 -2.83
CA ILE A 66 2.83 -13.53 -1.72
C ILE A 66 3.65 -14.06 -0.53
N PRO A 67 4.51 -13.23 0.09
CA PRO A 67 5.28 -13.67 1.25
C PRO A 67 4.34 -13.82 2.48
N PRO A 68 4.66 -14.74 3.41
CA PRO A 68 3.92 -14.88 4.66
C PRO A 68 3.82 -13.54 5.41
N GLY A 69 2.64 -13.20 5.93
CA GLY A 69 2.38 -11.95 6.63
C GLY A 69 1.81 -10.85 5.74
N CYS A 70 2.17 -10.82 4.45
CA CYS A 70 1.58 -9.85 3.52
C CYS A 70 0.11 -10.14 3.17
N GLN A 71 -0.38 -11.37 3.38
CA GLN A 71 -1.80 -11.70 3.12
C GLN A 71 -2.76 -10.91 4.02
N THR A 72 -2.36 -10.67 5.27
CA THR A 72 -3.20 -9.97 6.27
C THR A 72 -2.81 -8.51 6.44
N PHE A 73 -1.68 -8.10 5.88
CA PHE A 73 -1.11 -6.75 6.05
C PHE A 73 -2.12 -5.62 5.78
N PRO A 74 -2.86 -5.60 4.65
CA PRO A 74 -3.83 -4.53 4.38
C PRO A 74 -4.90 -4.40 5.47
N ARG A 75 -5.41 -5.54 5.96
CA ARG A 75 -6.40 -5.56 7.05
C ARG A 75 -5.79 -5.02 8.35
N THR A 76 -4.56 -5.43 8.68
CA THR A 76 -3.88 -5.04 9.92
C THR A 76 -3.64 -3.53 9.98
N ILE A 77 -3.02 -2.95 8.95
CA ILE A 77 -2.69 -1.51 8.97
C ILE A 77 -3.93 -0.61 8.96
N ARG A 78 -5.04 -1.10 8.38
CA ARG A 78 -6.32 -0.37 8.35
C ARG A 78 -7.01 -0.32 9.72
N GLN A 79 -6.57 -1.09 10.71
CA GLN A 79 -7.09 -1.00 12.09
C GLN A 79 -6.78 0.35 12.76
N LYS A 80 -5.62 0.95 12.45
CA LYS A 80 -5.22 2.27 12.99
C LYS A 80 -5.51 3.42 12.02
N ASN A 81 -5.50 3.17 10.72
CA ASN A 81 -5.85 4.17 9.70
C ASN A 81 -6.69 3.51 8.59
N SER A 82 -8.01 3.64 8.67
CA SER A 82 -8.92 3.03 7.69
C SER A 82 -8.75 3.56 6.25
N GLY A 83 -8.10 4.72 6.08
CA GLY A 83 -7.84 5.35 4.79
C GLY A 83 -6.48 5.03 4.18
N VAL A 84 -5.61 4.26 4.86
CA VAL A 84 -4.29 3.91 4.34
C VAL A 84 -4.39 2.94 3.15
N MET A 85 -3.63 3.21 2.09
CA MET A 85 -3.51 2.32 0.95
C MET A 85 -2.41 1.28 1.19
N ALA A 86 -2.70 0.02 0.87
CA ALA A 86 -1.75 -1.08 0.93
C ALA A 86 -1.31 -1.46 -0.48
N LEU A 87 -0.01 -1.68 -0.68
CA LEU A 87 0.55 -2.14 -1.94
C LEU A 87 1.46 -3.35 -1.69
N LEU A 88 1.43 -4.32 -2.61
CA LEU A 88 2.34 -5.47 -2.60
C LEU A 88 3.52 -5.17 -3.52
N SER A 89 4.69 -4.96 -2.93
CA SER A 89 5.94 -4.74 -3.67
C SER A 89 6.49 -6.07 -4.19
N ILE A 90 7.07 -6.06 -5.39
CA ILE A 90 7.55 -7.26 -6.10
C ILE A 90 9.07 -7.17 -6.27
N GLY A 91 9.78 -8.29 -6.05
CA GLY A 91 11.22 -8.39 -6.27
C GLY A 91 12.05 -8.05 -5.03
N GLY A 92 12.62 -6.84 -4.99
CA GLY A 92 13.56 -6.40 -3.97
C GLY A 92 15.04 -6.53 -4.38
N GLY A 93 15.94 -6.03 -3.52
CA GLY A 93 17.37 -5.88 -3.86
C GLY A 93 18.13 -7.19 -4.09
N SER A 94 17.60 -8.32 -3.63
CA SER A 94 18.17 -9.66 -3.83
C SER A 94 17.63 -10.38 -5.07
N ALA A 95 16.65 -9.80 -5.77
CA ALA A 95 16.07 -10.39 -6.97
C ALA A 95 17.02 -10.24 -8.17
N LYS A 96 17.20 -11.32 -8.94
CA LYS A 96 18.06 -11.30 -10.13
C LYS A 96 17.33 -10.65 -11.30
N SER A 97 17.94 -9.64 -11.91
CA SER A 97 17.36 -8.98 -13.09
C SER A 97 17.15 -9.93 -14.27
N SER A 98 18.00 -10.95 -14.44
CA SER A 98 17.86 -11.99 -15.45
C SER A 98 16.52 -12.72 -15.38
N ASP A 99 16.01 -12.96 -14.18
CA ASP A 99 14.77 -13.71 -13.96
C ASP A 99 13.56 -12.91 -14.46
N TYR A 100 13.56 -11.60 -14.20
CA TYR A 100 12.53 -10.67 -14.68
C TYR A 100 12.67 -10.38 -16.18
N ASN A 101 13.91 -10.34 -16.71
CA ASN A 101 14.14 -10.24 -18.15
C ASN A 101 13.57 -11.46 -18.89
N ASN A 102 13.78 -12.66 -18.36
CA ASN A 102 13.21 -13.89 -18.91
C ASN A 102 11.68 -13.87 -18.87
N MET A 103 11.08 -13.50 -17.73
CA MET A 103 9.63 -13.30 -17.62
C MET A 103 9.12 -12.26 -18.63
N ALA A 104 9.82 -11.15 -18.80
CA ALA A 104 9.41 -10.08 -19.71
C ALA A 104 9.55 -10.45 -21.19
N SER A 105 10.37 -11.45 -21.53
CA SER A 105 10.76 -11.76 -22.91
C SER A 105 9.62 -12.33 -23.78
N GLN A 106 8.66 -13.05 -23.19
CA GLN A 106 7.56 -13.69 -23.94
C GLN A 106 6.19 -13.12 -23.55
N PRO A 107 5.24 -12.97 -24.49
CA PRO A 107 3.88 -12.52 -24.16
C PRO A 107 3.17 -13.42 -23.15
N SER A 108 3.36 -14.74 -23.24
CA SER A 108 2.74 -15.72 -22.34
C SER A 108 3.25 -15.60 -20.90
N SER A 109 4.56 -15.40 -20.71
CA SER A 109 5.16 -15.21 -19.38
C SER A 109 4.77 -13.87 -18.77
N ARG A 110 4.70 -12.79 -19.57
CA ARG A 110 4.14 -11.50 -19.11
C ARG A 110 2.68 -11.62 -18.69
N LYS A 111 1.87 -12.38 -19.44
CA LYS A 111 0.47 -12.64 -19.09
C LYS A 111 0.37 -13.37 -17.74
N ALA A 112 1.15 -14.42 -17.53
CA ALA A 112 1.16 -15.14 -16.25
C ALA A 112 1.54 -14.24 -15.06
N PHE A 113 2.54 -13.37 -15.25
CA PHE A 113 2.96 -12.39 -14.25
C PHE A 113 1.86 -11.37 -13.93
N ILE A 114 1.24 -10.77 -14.96
CA ILE A 114 0.19 -9.76 -14.80
C ILE A 114 -1.07 -10.36 -14.18
N ASP A 115 -1.52 -11.52 -14.68
CA ASP A 115 -2.73 -12.18 -14.17
C ASP A 115 -2.55 -12.55 -12.69
N SER A 116 -1.40 -13.10 -12.32
CA SER A 116 -1.11 -13.46 -10.92
C SER A 116 -0.92 -12.24 -10.02
N SER A 117 -0.35 -11.13 -10.50
CA SER A 117 -0.20 -9.90 -9.71
C SER A 117 -1.55 -9.30 -9.34
N ILE A 118 -2.47 -9.21 -10.30
CA ILE A 118 -3.84 -8.73 -10.09
C ILE A 118 -4.60 -9.69 -9.16
N SER A 119 -4.47 -11.00 -9.37
CA SER A 119 -5.13 -12.01 -8.53
C SER A 119 -4.68 -11.92 -7.07
N LEU A 120 -3.37 -11.78 -6.82
CA LEU A 120 -2.85 -11.62 -5.47
C LEU A 120 -3.32 -10.32 -4.82
N ALA A 121 -3.27 -9.20 -5.54
CA ALA A 121 -3.71 -7.90 -4.99
C ALA A 121 -5.20 -7.93 -4.62
N THR A 122 -6.05 -8.43 -5.51
CA THR A 122 -7.51 -8.47 -5.28
C THR A 122 -7.93 -9.49 -4.22
N SER A 123 -7.20 -10.60 -4.08
CA SER A 123 -7.53 -11.65 -3.09
C SER A 123 -7.08 -11.32 -1.66
N ASN A 124 -6.13 -10.39 -1.49
CA ASN A 124 -5.51 -10.08 -0.18
C ASN A 124 -5.79 -8.66 0.33
N GLY A 125 -6.43 -7.79 -0.47
CA GLY A 125 -7.21 -6.63 -0.01
C GLY A 125 -6.53 -5.27 -0.02
#